data_AF-A0A212C2V4-F1
#
_entry.id   AF-A0A212C2V4-F1
#
_cell.length_a   1.000
_cell.length_b   1.000
_cell.length_c   1.000
_cell.angle_alpha   90.00
_cell.angle_beta   90.00
_cell.angle_gamma   90.00
#
_symmetry.space_group_name_H-M   'P 1'
#
loop_
_entity.id
_entity.type
_entity.pdbx_description
1 polymer ?
#
loop_
_entity_poly.entity_id
_entity_poly.type
_entity_poly.pdbx_seq_one_letter_code
_entity_poly.pdbx_strand_id
1 'polypeptide(L)'
;VENEDEIENLRQLHDLVYSQACSWFQNLRDRFRSQILQHFGSMPGREENLQAIPNGPAWCWWLLAVLPVDPRYQLSVLSMKSLKERLTKIQHILTYFSRDQS
;
A
#
# COMPACT_ATOMS: atom_id res chain seq x y z
N VAL A 1 12.98 -16.85 18.10
CA VAL A 1 12.75 -17.60 16.85
C VAL A 1 11.37 -17.35 16.26
N GLU A 2 10.26 -18.01 16.65
CA GLU A 2 8.95 -17.83 15.95
C GLU A 2 8.50 -16.37 15.77
N ASN A 3 8.65 -15.55 16.81
CA ASN A 3 8.24 -14.14 16.78
C ASN A 3 9.20 -13.23 15.96
N GLU A 4 10.49 -13.59 15.87
CA GLU A 4 11.47 -12.84 15.07
C GLU A 4 11.29 -13.11 13.58
N ASP A 5 11.04 -14.37 13.22
CA ASP A 5 10.74 -14.76 11.84
C ASP A 5 9.46 -14.11 11.34
N GLU A 6 8.42 -14.00 12.18
CA GLU A 6 7.18 -13.30 11.84
C GLU A 6 7.39 -11.80 11.62
N ILE A 7 8.19 -11.14 12.47
CA ILE A 7 8.54 -9.71 12.33
C ILE A 7 9.32 -9.48 11.03
N GLU A 8 10.29 -10.35 10.73
CA GLU A 8 11.12 -10.24 9.53
C GLU A 8 10.28 -10.48 8.26
N ASN A 9 9.44 -11.51 8.25
CA ASN A 9 8.51 -11.77 7.15
C ASN A 9 7.56 -10.58 6.93
N LEU A 10 7.08 -9.94 8.00
CA LEU A 10 6.22 -8.76 7.90
C LEU A 10 6.97 -7.56 7.30
N ARG A 11 8.24 -7.34 7.68
CA ARG A 11 9.09 -6.30 7.12
C ARG A 11 9.36 -6.51 5.63
N GLN A 12 9.70 -7.75 5.25
CA GLN A 12 9.92 -8.09 3.85
C GLN A 12 8.65 -7.88 3.01
N LEU A 13 7.49 -8.30 3.53
CA LEU A 13 6.21 -8.04 2.89
C LEU A 13 5.94 -6.53 2.75
N HIS A 14 6.18 -5.76 3.81
CA HIS A 14 6.03 -4.31 3.79
C HIS A 14 6.89 -3.65 2.70
N ASP A 15 8.17 -4.00 2.65
CA ASP A 15 9.13 -3.42 1.69
C ASP A 15 8.79 -3.81 0.25
N LEU A 16 8.39 -5.06 0.04
CA LEU A 16 7.93 -5.54 -1.26
C LEU A 16 6.70 -4.77 -1.74
N VAL A 17 5.68 -4.62 -0.88
CA VAL A 17 4.44 -3.92 -1.24
C VAL A 17 4.69 -2.43 -1.44
N TYR A 18 5.54 -1.81 -0.63
CA TYR A 18 5.94 -0.41 -0.82
C TYR A 18 6.65 -0.20 -2.17
N SER A 19 7.59 -1.07 -2.53
CA SER A 19 8.26 -1.01 -3.83
C SER A 19 7.28 -1.21 -4.98
N GLN A 20 6.33 -2.14 -4.85
CA GLN A 20 5.29 -2.37 -5.84
C GLN A 20 4.39 -1.13 -5.99
N ALA A 21 4.02 -0.48 -4.88
CA ALA A 21 3.24 0.73 -4.88
C ALA A 21 3.94 1.90 -5.59
N CYS A 22 5.24 2.08 -5.31
CA CYS A 22 6.07 3.06 -6.02
C CYS A 22 6.07 2.81 -7.53
N SER A 23 6.30 1.55 -7.94
CA SER A 23 6.31 1.17 -9.35
C SER A 23 4.95 1.39 -10.02
N TRP A 24 3.85 0.97 -9.37
CA TRP A 24 2.50 1.22 -9.87
C TRP A 24 2.24 2.71 -10.08
N PHE A 25 2.58 3.54 -9.09
CA PHE A 25 2.35 4.99 -9.17
C PHE A 25 3.16 5.65 -10.27
N GLN A 26 4.43 5.25 -10.44
CA GLN A 26 5.30 5.75 -11.50
C GLN A 26 4.80 5.36 -12.89
N ASN A 27 4.25 4.15 -13.04
CA ASN A 27 3.71 3.63 -14.31
C ASN A 27 2.31 4.14 -14.66
N LEU A 28 1.65 4.88 -13.76
CA LEU A 28 0.39 5.55 -14.10
C LEU A 28 0.60 6.55 -15.25
N ARG A 29 -0.38 6.62 -16.16
CA ARG A 29 -0.42 7.65 -17.20
C ARG A 29 -0.33 9.04 -16.56
N ASP A 30 0.43 9.94 -17.19
CA ASP A 30 0.77 11.26 -16.64
C ASP A 30 -0.44 12.07 -16.16
N ARG A 31 -1.57 11.98 -16.87
CA ARG A 31 -2.82 12.63 -16.47
C ARG A 31 -3.29 12.19 -15.09
N PHE A 32 -3.36 10.88 -14.84
CA PHE A 32 -3.82 10.33 -13.56
C PHE A 32 -2.81 10.63 -12.45
N ARG A 33 -1.52 10.45 -12.74
CA ARG A 33 -0.45 10.76 -11.77
C ARG A 33 -0.50 12.23 -11.34
N SER A 34 -0.69 13.15 -12.29
CA SER A 34 -0.79 14.59 -12.00
C SER A 34 -2.03 14.93 -11.17
N GLN A 35 -3.18 14.32 -11.46
CA GLN A 35 -4.41 14.52 -10.66
C GLN A 35 -4.25 14.02 -9.23
N ILE A 36 -3.60 12.86 -9.05
CA ILE A 36 -3.29 12.34 -7.72
C ILE A 36 -2.37 13.30 -6.96
N LEU A 37 -1.28 13.75 -7.59
CA LEU A 37 -0.35 14.69 -6.97
C LEU A 37 -1.03 16.01 -6.58
N GLN A 38 -1.94 16.52 -7.41
CA GLN A 38 -2.65 17.77 -7.15
C GLN A 38 -3.61 17.67 -5.95
N HIS A 39 -4.30 16.54 -5.79
CA HIS A 39 -5.34 16.39 -4.77
C HIS A 39 -4.83 15.75 -3.47
N PHE A 40 -3.95 14.76 -3.58
CA PHE A 40 -3.47 13.94 -2.47
C PHE A 40 -1.99 14.17 -2.14
N GLY A 41 -1.27 14.94 -2.96
CA GLY A 41 0.18 15.12 -2.82
C GLY A 41 0.99 13.88 -3.24
N SER A 42 2.29 13.92 -2.95
CA SER A 42 3.21 12.81 -3.21
C SER A 42 2.94 11.62 -2.28
N MET A 43 3.23 10.41 -2.75
CA MET A 43 3.21 9.22 -1.92
C MET A 43 4.19 9.39 -0.74
N PRO A 44 3.75 9.13 0.51
CA PRO A 44 4.61 9.17 1.69
C PRO A 44 5.81 8.23 1.57
N GLY A 45 6.91 8.59 2.23
CA GLY A 45 8.09 7.73 2.30
C GLY A 45 7.85 6.44 3.10
N ARG A 46 8.73 5.46 2.89
CA ARG A 46 8.73 4.20 3.63
C ARG A 46 9.06 4.44 5.10
N GLU A 47 8.24 3.92 6.01
CA GLU A 47 8.52 3.94 7.44
C GLU A 47 9.42 2.77 7.86
N GLU A 48 10.44 3.07 8.66
CA GLU A 48 11.40 2.06 9.13
C GLU A 48 10.90 1.30 10.36
N ASN A 49 10.09 1.94 11.21
CA ASN A 49 9.60 1.36 12.45
C ASN A 49 8.11 1.03 12.39
N LEU A 50 7.80 -0.18 11.91
CA LEU A 50 6.43 -0.68 11.81
C LEU A 50 5.74 -0.89 13.17
N GLN A 51 6.49 -1.09 14.25
CA GLN A 51 5.90 -1.31 15.59
C GLN A 51 5.51 -0.01 16.29
N ALA A 52 6.10 1.12 15.90
CA ALA A 52 5.77 2.43 16.48
C ALA A 52 4.44 3.00 15.97
N ILE A 53 3.84 2.40 14.94
CA ILE A 53 2.68 2.95 14.24
C ILE A 53 1.51 1.98 14.39
N PRO A 54 0.66 2.15 15.43
CA PRO A 54 -0.43 1.20 15.71
C PRO A 54 -1.46 1.12 14.58
N ASN A 55 -1.56 2.19 13.78
CA ASN A 55 -2.46 2.27 12.63
C ASN A 55 -1.78 1.80 11.32
N GLY A 56 -0.51 1.40 11.36
CA GLY A 56 0.30 1.09 10.19
C GLY A 56 0.70 2.31 9.34
N PRO A 57 1.51 2.09 8.29
CA PRO A 57 2.27 3.13 7.62
C PRO A 57 1.37 4.12 6.84
N ALA A 58 1.80 5.38 6.77
CA ALA A 58 1.06 6.46 6.12
C ALA A 58 0.81 6.18 4.64
N TRP A 59 1.79 5.58 3.94
CA TRP A 59 1.65 5.24 2.53
C TRP A 59 0.53 4.23 2.26
N CYS A 60 0.20 3.34 3.20
CA CYS A 60 -0.92 2.40 3.04
C CYS A 60 -2.26 3.17 2.95
N TRP A 61 -2.47 4.15 3.81
CA TRP A 61 -3.68 4.98 3.81
C TRP A 61 -3.75 5.84 2.56
N TRP A 62 -2.62 6.41 2.16
CA TRP A 62 -2.52 7.17 0.91
C TRP A 62 -2.89 6.29 -0.29
N LEU A 63 -2.36 5.06 -0.38
CA LEU A 63 -2.71 4.14 -1.46
C LEU A 63 -4.20 3.84 -1.50
N LEU A 64 -4.79 3.53 -0.34
CA LEU A 64 -6.22 3.22 -0.27
C LEU A 64 -7.09 4.41 -0.70
N ALA A 65 -6.63 5.64 -0.51
CA ALA A 65 -7.34 6.84 -0.96
C ALA A 65 -7.25 7.06 -2.48
N VAL A 66 -6.14 6.67 -3.13
CA VAL A 66 -5.91 6.93 -4.56
C VAL A 66 -6.21 5.74 -5.47
N LEU A 67 -6.27 4.54 -4.92
CA LEU A 67 -6.58 3.32 -5.68
C LEU A 67 -8.04 3.33 -6.15
N PRO A 68 -8.33 3.04 -7.43
CA PRO A 68 -9.68 3.04 -7.98
C PRO A 68 -10.43 1.74 -7.63
N VAL A 69 -10.59 1.46 -6.34
CA VAL A 69 -11.33 0.31 -5.80
C VAL A 69 -12.71 0.74 -5.28
N ASP A 70 -13.68 -0.19 -5.25
CA ASP A 70 -15.01 0.08 -4.68
C ASP A 70 -14.87 0.56 -3.22
N PRO A 71 -15.56 1.65 -2.82
CA PRO A 71 -15.45 2.18 -1.45
C PRO A 71 -15.75 1.18 -0.34
N ARG A 72 -16.63 0.20 -0.57
CA ARG A 72 -16.91 -0.87 0.40
C ARG A 72 -15.71 -1.81 0.54
N TYR A 73 -14.99 -2.04 -0.55
CA TYR A 73 -13.76 -2.82 -0.51
C TYR A 73 -12.62 -2.06 0.18
N GLN A 74 -12.49 -0.75 -0.05
CA GLN A 74 -11.59 0.10 0.73
C GLN A 74 -11.89 -0.03 2.22
N LEU A 75 -13.14 0.18 2.64
CA LEU A 75 -13.57 0.04 4.04
C LEU A 75 -13.24 -1.34 4.63
N SER A 76 -13.42 -2.41 3.86
CA SER A 76 -13.03 -3.75 4.29
C SER A 76 -11.53 -3.83 4.59
N VAL A 77 -10.67 -3.29 3.72
CA VAL A 77 -9.22 -3.25 3.93
C VAL A 77 -8.84 -2.33 5.10
N LEU A 78 -9.49 -1.18 5.26
CA LEU A 78 -9.27 -0.24 6.37
C LEU A 78 -9.66 -0.85 7.73
N SER A 79 -10.66 -1.74 7.76
CA SER A 79 -11.16 -2.40 8.97
C SER A 79 -10.27 -3.54 9.49
N MET A 80 -9.28 -3.97 8.70
CA MET A 80 -8.38 -5.06 9.06
C MET A 80 -7.46 -4.65 10.21
N LYS A 81 -7.42 -5.47 11.27
CA LYS A 81 -6.57 -5.25 12.43
C LYS A 81 -5.14 -5.73 12.22
N SER A 82 -4.94 -6.70 11.35
CA SER A 82 -3.61 -7.24 11.02
C SER A 82 -2.97 -6.43 9.90
N LEU A 83 -1.78 -5.86 10.19
CA LEU A 83 -0.98 -5.19 9.17
C LEU A 83 -0.60 -6.15 8.03
N LYS A 84 -0.29 -7.42 8.35
CA LYS A 84 0.04 -8.44 7.36
C LYS A 84 -1.10 -8.65 6.37
N GLU A 85 -2.31 -8.86 6.85
CA GLU A 85 -3.49 -9.07 6.00
C GLU A 85 -3.77 -7.85 5.11
N ARG A 86 -3.67 -6.66 5.69
CA ARG A 86 -3.85 -5.41 4.96
C ARG A 86 -2.81 -5.24 3.85
N LEU A 87 -1.53 -5.50 4.14
CA LEU A 87 -0.45 -5.46 3.15
C LEU A 87 -0.68 -6.47 2.02
N THR A 88 -1.05 -7.71 2.35
CA THR A 88 -1.38 -8.74 1.34
C THR A 88 -2.55 -8.31 0.45
N LYS A 89 -3.58 -7.66 1.01
CA LYS A 89 -4.70 -7.16 0.21
C LYS A 89 -4.29 -6.02 -0.71
N ILE A 90 -3.48 -5.07 -0.22
CA ILE A 90 -2.90 -4.01 -1.04
C ILE A 90 -2.05 -4.60 -2.16
N GLN A 91 -1.21 -5.60 -1.88
CA GLN A 91 -0.40 -6.30 -2.88
C GLN A 91 -1.25 -6.90 -4.00
N HIS A 92 -2.36 -7.57 -3.65
CA HIS A 92 -3.28 -8.13 -4.65
C HIS A 92 -3.94 -7.05 -5.51
N ILE A 93 -4.35 -5.93 -4.89
CA ILE A 93 -4.92 -4.79 -5.63
C ILE A 93 -3.91 -4.22 -6.61
N LEU A 94 -2.67 -3.99 -6.17
CA LEU A 94 -1.59 -3.47 -7.01
C LEU A 94 -1.26 -4.44 -8.15
N THR A 95 -1.16 -5.74 -7.86
CA THR A 95 -0.91 -6.76 -8.88
C THR A 95 -2.00 -6.79 -9.94
N TYR A 96 -3.26 -6.60 -9.55
CA TYR A 96 -4.38 -6.52 -10.48
C TYR A 96 -4.26 -5.28 -11.39
N PHE A 97 -4.07 -4.09 -10.82
CA PHE A 97 -3.97 -2.86 -11.61
C PHE A 97 -2.70 -2.75 -12.45
N SER A 98 -1.58 -3.34 -12.00
CA SER A 98 -0.35 -3.36 -12.81
C SER A 98 -0.48 -4.27 -14.04
N ARG A 99 -1.36 -5.28 -14.03
CA ARG A 99 -1.64 -6.12 -15.22
C ARG A 99 -2.51 -5.39 -16.25
N ASP A 100 -3.48 -4.61 -15.79
CA ASP A 100 -4.40 -3.84 -16.64
C ASP A 100 -3.71 -2.65 -17.37
N GLN A 101 -2.47 -2.34 -17.00
CA GLN A 101 -1.63 -1.33 -17.65
C GLN A 101 -0.71 -1.88 -18.75
N SER A 102 -0.67 -3.20 -18.94
CA SER A 102 0.08 -3.90 -20.00
C SER A 102 -0.79 -4.10 -21.24
#